data_AF-A0A151K3D9-F1
#
_entry.id   AF-A0A151K3D9-F1
#
_cell.length_a   1.000
_cell.length_b   1.000
_cell.length_c   1.000
_cell.angle_alpha   90.00
_cell.angle_beta   90.00
_cell.angle_gamma   90.00
#
_symmetry.space_group_name_H-M   'P 1'
#
loop_
_entity.id
_entity.type
_entity.pdbx_description
1 polymer ?
#
loop_
_entity_poly.entity_id
_entity_poly.type
_entity_poly.pdbx_seq_one_letter_code
_entity_poly.pdbx_strand_id
1 'polypeptide(L)' 'VERVTNPQNQKPDVAAIEAFCVMLTKEAEGIQIGIKLLAIQIQSLNESEALQALSVCCF' A
#
# COMPACT_ATOMS: atom_id res chain seq x y z
N VAL A 1 5.39 -1.84 -0.19
CA VAL A 1 4.07 -2.08 0.42
C VAL A 1 4.13 -2.11 1.95
N GLU A 2 5.04 -2.84 2.58
CA GLU A 2 5.09 -2.94 4.05
C GLU A 2 5.18 -1.60 4.78
N ARG A 3 5.92 -0.63 4.22
CA ARG A 3 6.04 0.71 4.82
C ARG A 3 4.73 1.51 4.76
N VAL A 4 3.95 1.35 3.69
CA VAL A 4 2.65 2.02 3.50
C VAL A 4 1.51 1.32 4.25
N THR A 5 1.69 0.05 4.62
CA THR A 5 0.74 -0.74 5.41
C THR A 5 1.31 -1.10 6.78
N ASN A 6 2.20 -0.29 7.35
CA ASN A 6 2.84 -0.61 8.63
C ASN A 6 1.85 -0.33 9.78
N PRO A 7 1.51 -1.32 10.62
CA PRO A 7 0.56 -1.15 11.71
C PRO A 7 1.05 -0.18 12.81
N GLN A 8 2.35 0.16 12.84
CA GLN A 8 2.90 1.19 13.72
C GLN A 8 2.67 2.61 13.20
N ASN A 9 2.24 2.78 11.94
CA ASN A 9 1.93 4.10 11.39
C ASN A 9 0.67 4.66 12.07
N GLN A 10 0.82 5.71 12.87
CA GLN A 10 -0.31 6.42 13.47
C GLN A 10 -1.15 7.20 12.43
N LYS A 11 -0.55 7.52 11.28
CA LYS A 11 -1.17 8.22 10.14
C LYS A 11 -0.60 7.67 8.83
N PRO A 12 -1.31 7.81 7.70
CA PRO A 12 -0.79 7.40 6.39
C PRO A 12 0.57 8.07 6.12
N ASP A 13 1.60 7.28 5.82
CA ASP A 13 2.92 7.78 5.41
C ASP A 13 2.85 8.23 3.95
N VAL A 14 2.41 9.47 3.73
CA VAL A 14 2.19 10.06 2.41
C VAL A 14 3.45 9.98 1.53
N ALA A 15 4.63 10.19 2.11
CA ALA A 15 5.89 10.09 1.38
C ALA A 15 6.15 8.65 0.90
N ALA A 16 5.85 7.65 1.73
CA ALA A 16 5.94 6.25 1.31
C ALA A 16 4.88 5.89 0.26
N ILE A 17 3.68 6.46 0.33
CA ILE A 17 2.61 6.26 -0.67
C ILE A 17 3.03 6.82 -2.02
N GLU A 18 3.50 8.07 -2.07
CA GLU A 18 3.99 8.67 -3.31
C GLU A 18 5.16 7.89 -3.91
N ALA A 19 6.14 7.51 -3.08
CA ALA A 19 7.27 6.69 -3.52
C ALA A 19 6.81 5.33 -4.06
N PHE A 20 5.80 4.72 -3.44
CA PHE A 20 5.20 3.48 -3.92
C PHE A 20 4.52 3.70 -5.28
N CYS A 21 3.67 4.72 -5.44
CA CYS A 21 3.03 5.04 -6.72
C CYS A 21 4.03 5.33 -7.85
N VAL A 22 5.11 6.06 -7.56
CA VAL A 22 6.20 6.32 -8.52
C VAL A 22 6.92 5.03 -8.91
N MET A 23 7.14 4.11 -7.97
CA MET A 23 7.72 2.80 -8.26
C MET A 23 6.80 1.97 -9.16
N LEU A 24 5.51 1.91 -8.84
CA LEU A 24 4.52 1.15 -9.63
C LEU A 24 4.38 1.65 -11.06
N THR A 25 4.51 2.96 -11.27
CA THR A 25 4.36 3.60 -12.58
C THR A 25 5.62 3.52 -13.44
N LYS A 26 6.80 3.33 -12.83
CA LYS A 26 8.07 3.18 -13.55
C LYS A 26 8.29 1.77 -14.10
N GLU A 27 7.74 0.76 -13.45
CA GLU A 27 7.88 -0.64 -13.83
C GLU A 27 6.76 -1.06 -14.79
N ALA A 28 7.08 -1.76 -15.88
CA ALA A 28 6.09 -2.18 -16.90
C ALA A 28 4.96 -3.05 -16.32
N GLU A 29 5.25 -3.86 -15.30
CA GLU A 29 4.28 -4.67 -14.57
C GLU A 29 4.00 -4.13 -13.15
N GLY A 30 4.56 -2.97 -12.80
CA GLY A 30 4.53 -2.40 -11.46
C GLY A 30 3.11 -2.31 -10.95
N ILE A 31 2.21 -1.67 -11.70
CA ILE A 31 0.79 -1.53 -11.32
C ILE A 31 0.12 -2.89 -11.05
N GLN A 32 0.30 -3.88 -11.92
CA GLN A 32 -0.33 -5.21 -11.73
C GLN A 32 0.18 -5.91 -10.47
N ILE A 33 1.50 -5.85 -10.23
CA ILE A 33 2.12 -6.43 -9.04
C ILE A 33 1.69 -5.67 -7.78
N GLY A 34 1.66 -4.33 -7.85
CA GLY A 34 1.24 -3.46 -6.75
C GLY A 34 -0.19 -3.71 -6.30
N ILE A 35 -1.13 -3.84 -7.26
CA ILE A 35 -2.53 -4.16 -6.95
C ILE A 35 -2.63 -5.53 -6.27
N LYS A 36 -1.89 -6.54 -6.75
CA LYS A 36 -1.88 -7.88 -6.11
C LYS A 36 -1.34 -7.82 -4.68
N LEU A 37 -0.26 -7.06 -4.45
CA LEU A 37 0.30 -6.87 -3.11
C LEU A 37 -0.67 -6.14 -2.19
N LEU A 38 -1.35 -5.09 -2.67
CA LEU A 38 -2.37 -4.38 -1.90
C LEU A 38 -3.56 -5.29 -1.58
N ALA A 39 -4.03 -6.10 -2.53
CA ALA A 39 -5.12 -7.06 -2.32
C ALA A 39 -4.80 -8.10 -1.24
N ILE A 40 -3.52 -8.48 -1.09
CA ILE A 40 -3.07 -9.34 0.02
C ILE A 40 -3.15 -8.58 1.34
N GLN A 41 -2.67 -7.34 1.39
CA GLN A 41 -2.67 -6.55 2.63
C GLN A 41 -4.07 -6.13 3.09
N ILE A 42 -5.01 -5.92 2.17
CA ILE A 42 -6.43 -5.68 2.48
C ILE A 42 -7.06 -6.88 3.20
N GLN A 43 -6.58 -8.10 2.90
CA GLN A 43 -7.04 -9.34 3.55
C GLN A 43 -6.28 -9.65 4.85
N SER A 44 -5.40 -8.75 5.32
CA SER A 44 -4.70 -8.93 6.58
C SER A 44 -5.70 -9.04 7.75
N LEU A 45 -5.40 -9.94 8.70
CA LEU A 45 -6.16 -10.05 9.96
C LEU A 45 -5.88 -8.86 10.89
N ASN A 46 -4.85 -8.07 10.59
CA ASN A 46 -4.55 -6.84 11.31
C ASN A 46 -5.37 -5.69 10.71
N GLU A 47 -6.36 -5.21 11.48
CA GLU A 47 -7.25 -4.12 11.09
C GLU A 47 -6.47 -2.89 10.61
N SER A 48 -5.38 -2.51 11.30
CA SER A 48 -4.60 -1.33 10.92
C SER A 48 -3.90 -1.51 9.57
N GLU A 49 -3.41 -2.70 9.26
CA GLU A 49 -2.78 -2.98 7.96
C GLU A 49 -3.81 -2.97 6.84
N ALA A 50 -4.96 -3.62 7.06
CA ALA A 50 -6.06 -3.68 6.11
C ALA A 50 -6.63 -2.29 5.82
N LEU A 51 -6.84 -1.46 6.85
CA LEU A 51 -7.31 -0.08 6.72
C LEU A 51 -6.32 0.80 5.95
N GLN A 52 -5.01 0.66 6.24
CA GLN A 52 -4.00 1.41 5.51
C GLN A 52 -3.90 0.96 4.05
N ALA A 53 -3.96 -0.35 3.78
CA ALA A 53 -3.97 -0.89 2.42
C ALA A 53 -5.19 -0.40 1.62
N LEU A 54 -6.38 -0.38 2.24
CA LEU A 54 -7.59 0.20 1.65
C LEU A 54 -7.42 1.70 1.39
N SER A 55 -6.85 2.45 2.34
CA SER A 55 -6.60 3.88 2.18
C SER A 55 -5.67 4.17 1.01
N VAL A 56 -4.65 3.35 0.76
CA VAL A 56 -3.75 3.49 -0.39
C VAL A 56 -4.45 3.12 -1.69
N CYS A 57 -5.35 2.14 -1.66
CA CYS A 57 -6.13 1.74 -2.83
C CYS A 57 -7.18 2.78 -3.26
N CYS A 58 -7.71 3.57 -2.32
CA CYS A 58 -8.71 4.60 -2.57
C CYS A 58 -8.13 6.02 -2.74
N PHE A 59 -6.81 6.19 -2.59
CA PHE A 59 -6.11 7.46 -2.81
C PHE A 59 -5.75 7.65 -4.28
#